data_AF-A0A074RHG2-F1
#
_entry.id   AF-A0A074RHG2-F1
#
_cell.length_a   1.000
_cell.length_b   1.000
_cell.length_c   1.000
_cell.angle_alpha   90.00
_cell.angle_beta   90.00
_cell.angle_gamma   90.00
#
_symmetry.space_group_name_H-M   'P 1'
#
loop_
_entity.id
_entity.type
_entity.pdbx_description
1 polymer ?
#
loop_
_entity_poly.entity_id
_entity_poly.type
_entity_poly.pdbx_seq_one_letter_code
_entity_poly.pdbx_strand_id
1 'polypeptide(L)'
;MSIKPHSLWGRAIGSYAYYPDFIRSSLSMDSELAGLQAMEKIAQLSTEARAPAQQHTVYGIEVSTLQSALQLSVDPLTIGHLANPSVINSCVQLMQTVGGRPGPPSPFSYEYGYLSFNLLVSALNSCLLERWNELDEARTLTTQVANATPQIVTSNTLASVVLTQFDVASSGGDCDWVLGWSSSPSGRHYAPLLSQSDISTLLNMLWDDRKFFLKAQSLTQSIHGSIGLAGLMFVFSRYLSRRRVSEKTPYEETLANKLNELVFRYILVASKYQREAAIRVIDTIPTDAKWTSTAKHVDADDSKLILASFINQLANENDPGILVKQDVTMMLRYVPLALDTDSQELLPEVLKWTLKYDWSVLVDMDEKVPIESFLPIAFAGLRCV
;
A
#
# COMPACT_ATOMS: atom_id res chain seq x y z
N MET A 1 8.04 -29.17 8.44
CA MET A 1 9.37 -28.81 8.96
C MET A 1 9.34 -27.34 9.38
N SER A 2 9.67 -27.01 10.64
CA SER A 2 9.74 -25.62 11.09
C SER A 2 11.04 -24.98 10.56
N ILE A 3 10.92 -23.95 9.73
CA ILE A 3 12.06 -23.21 9.20
C ILE A 3 12.62 -22.33 10.33
N LYS A 4 13.91 -22.46 10.63
CA LYS A 4 14.56 -21.63 11.66
C LYS A 4 14.56 -20.15 11.22
N PRO A 5 14.26 -19.20 12.14
CA PRO A 5 14.37 -17.78 11.84
C PRO A 5 15.80 -17.38 11.43
N HIS A 6 15.91 -16.44 10.49
CA HIS A 6 17.16 -15.76 10.19
C HIS A 6 17.58 -14.94 11.41
N SER A 7 18.86 -15.02 11.80
CA SER A 7 19.37 -14.35 13.01
C SER A 7 19.19 -12.83 12.99
N LEU A 8 19.26 -12.21 11.81
CA LEU A 8 19.15 -10.77 11.65
C LEU A 8 17.77 -10.31 11.18
N TRP A 9 17.15 -11.07 10.28
CA TRP A 9 15.94 -10.64 9.57
C TRP A 9 14.67 -11.28 10.12
N GLY A 10 14.84 -12.21 11.05
CA GLY A 10 13.75 -12.94 11.64
C GLY A 10 13.18 -14.00 10.69
N ARG A 11 11.89 -14.30 10.84
CA ARG A 11 11.22 -15.37 10.10
C ARG A 11 10.84 -14.96 8.68
N ALA A 12 10.71 -15.95 7.79
CA ALA A 12 10.27 -15.73 6.42
C ALA A 12 8.78 -15.41 6.35
N ILE A 13 8.36 -14.51 5.44
CA ILE A 13 6.95 -14.16 5.26
C ILE A 13 6.14 -15.37 4.78
N GLY A 14 5.01 -15.62 5.44
CA GLY A 14 4.15 -16.79 5.20
C GLY A 14 4.59 -18.06 5.93
N SER A 15 5.64 -18.02 6.77
CA SER A 15 5.99 -19.13 7.67
C SER A 15 5.17 -19.17 8.97
N TYR A 16 4.34 -18.14 9.20
CA TYR A 16 3.44 -18.02 10.33
C TYR A 16 2.02 -18.46 9.95
N ALA A 17 1.34 -19.17 10.86
CA ALA A 17 -0.11 -19.32 10.81
C ALA A 17 -0.84 -18.09 11.40
N TYR A 18 -0.12 -17.20 12.10
CA TYR A 18 -0.68 -16.10 12.87
C TYR A 18 0.33 -14.95 12.94
N TYR A 19 -0.01 -13.79 12.39
CA TYR A 19 0.66 -12.54 12.81
C TYR A 19 0.09 -12.16 14.18
N PRO A 20 0.90 -11.73 15.16
CA PRO A 20 0.37 -11.29 16.43
C PRO A 20 -0.69 -10.21 16.18
N ASP A 21 -1.90 -10.52 16.62
CA ASP A 21 -3.06 -9.68 16.49
C ASP A 21 -2.74 -8.26 16.95
N PHE A 22 -2.71 -7.33 16.01
CA PHE A 22 -2.88 -5.92 16.31
C PHE A 22 -4.37 -5.65 16.51
N ILE A 23 -5.01 -6.41 17.40
CA ILE A 23 -6.36 -6.11 17.89
C ILE A 23 -6.24 -4.85 18.73
N ARG A 24 -7.22 -3.95 18.60
CA ARG A 24 -7.33 -2.75 19.43
C ARG A 24 -7.02 -3.11 20.90
N SER A 25 -5.97 -2.51 21.44
CA SER A 25 -5.51 -2.73 22.80
C SER A 25 -5.17 -1.38 23.42
N SER A 26 -5.58 -1.17 24.67
CA SER A 26 -4.98 -0.10 25.48
C SER A 26 -3.55 -0.51 25.79
N LEU A 27 -2.58 0.32 25.41
CA LEU A 27 -1.19 0.06 25.74
C LEU A 27 -0.95 0.36 27.23
N SER A 28 -0.12 -0.47 27.86
CA SER A 28 0.42 -0.12 29.17
C SER A 28 1.40 1.05 29.03
N MET A 29 1.60 1.82 30.11
CA MET A 29 2.61 2.90 30.12
C MET A 29 4.01 2.39 29.74
N ASP A 30 4.38 1.18 30.18
CA ASP A 30 5.67 0.57 29.84
C ASP A 30 5.78 0.24 28.35
N SER A 31 4.68 -0.24 27.74
CA SER A 31 4.62 -0.55 26.31
C SER A 31 4.65 0.71 25.45
N GLU A 32 3.95 1.77 25.86
CA GLU A 32 4.01 3.08 25.20
C GLU A 32 5.44 3.64 25.27
N LEU A 33 6.05 3.64 26.46
CA LEU A 33 7.43 4.11 26.64
C LEU A 33 8.43 3.33 25.80
N ALA A 34 8.31 2.00 25.76
CA ALA A 34 9.15 1.15 24.91
C ALA A 34 8.96 1.47 23.42
N GLY A 35 7.73 1.72 22.98
CA GLY A 35 7.43 2.13 21.62
C GLY A 35 8.03 3.50 21.26
N LEU A 36 7.94 4.47 22.17
CA LEU A 36 8.54 5.80 21.99
C LEU A 36 10.07 5.74 21.91
N GLN A 37 10.70 4.97 22.80
CA GLN A 37 12.16 4.73 22.77
C GLN A 37 12.59 4.04 21.47
N ALA A 38 11.79 3.07 20.99
CA ALA A 38 12.04 2.41 19.72
C ALA A 38 11.92 3.39 18.53
N MET A 39 10.89 4.25 18.52
CA MET A 39 10.71 5.30 17.51
C MET A 39 11.88 6.27 17.48
N GLU A 40 12.36 6.71 18.64
CA GLU A 40 13.53 7.60 18.76
C GLU A 40 14.79 6.93 18.22
N LYS A 41 15.05 5.68 18.62
CA LYS A 41 16.21 4.90 18.15
C LYS A 41 16.20 4.71 16.64
N ILE A 42 15.02 4.44 16.05
CA ILE A 42 14.87 4.32 14.60
C ILE A 42 15.09 5.67 13.91
N ALA A 43 14.49 6.75 14.44
CA ALA A 43 14.61 8.09 13.87
C ALA A 43 16.07 8.59 13.82
N GLN A 44 16.90 8.20 14.80
CA GLN A 44 18.31 8.59 14.88
C GLN A 44 19.13 8.16 13.64
N LEU A 45 18.74 7.08 12.96
CA LEU A 45 19.38 6.61 11.72
C LEU A 45 19.39 7.70 10.63
N SER A 46 18.30 8.46 10.50
CA SER A 46 18.19 9.53 9.51
C SER A 46 19.15 10.71 9.75
N THR A 47 19.49 10.97 11.02
CA THR A 47 20.45 12.01 11.45
C THR A 47 21.90 11.58 11.29
N GLU A 48 22.20 10.31 11.56
CA GLU A 48 23.57 9.75 11.51
C GLU A 48 24.01 9.36 10.09
N ALA A 49 23.06 9.18 9.17
CA ALA A 49 23.27 8.87 7.74
C ALA A 49 23.98 9.98 6.93
N ARG A 50 24.60 10.98 7.58
CA ARG A 50 25.51 11.94 6.93
C ARG A 50 27.00 11.68 7.22
N ALA A 51 27.35 10.67 8.03
CA ALA A 51 28.73 10.28 8.28
C ALA A 51 29.11 8.99 7.50
N PRO A 52 30.31 8.90 6.89
CA PRO A 52 30.71 7.77 6.02
C PRO A 52 30.93 6.41 6.72
N ALA A 53 30.61 6.27 8.01
CA ALA A 53 30.74 5.03 8.78
C ALA A 53 29.41 4.25 8.85
N GLN A 54 28.81 3.93 7.70
CA GLN A 54 27.36 3.71 7.58
C GLN A 54 26.85 2.26 7.64
N GLN A 55 27.72 1.27 7.75
CA GLN A 55 27.24 -0.12 7.78
C GLN A 55 26.92 -0.60 9.20
N HIS A 56 27.57 -0.10 10.25
CA HIS A 56 27.41 -0.65 11.60
C HIS A 56 26.12 -0.24 12.34
N THR A 57 25.56 0.94 12.07
CA THR A 57 24.39 1.46 12.81
C THR A 57 23.08 0.77 12.44
N VAL A 58 22.91 0.38 11.16
CA VAL A 58 21.68 -0.31 10.71
C VAL A 58 21.55 -1.72 11.34
N TYR A 59 22.67 -2.36 11.69
CA TYR A 59 22.67 -3.64 12.42
C TYR A 59 22.22 -3.52 13.90
N GLY A 60 22.02 -2.30 14.42
CA GLY A 60 21.59 -2.07 15.79
C GLY A 60 20.06 -2.07 16.00
N ILE A 61 19.26 -2.10 14.93
CA ILE A 61 17.80 -2.20 15.01
C ILE A 61 17.41 -3.67 14.86
N GLU A 62 16.77 -4.22 15.89
CA GLU A 62 16.26 -5.58 15.91
C GLU A 62 14.77 -5.63 15.54
N VAL A 63 14.27 -6.83 15.18
CA VAL A 63 12.84 -7.08 14.93
C VAL A 63 11.97 -6.63 16.13
N SER A 64 12.43 -6.84 17.35
CA SER A 64 11.76 -6.43 18.59
C SER A 64 11.57 -4.90 18.66
N THR A 65 12.57 -4.13 18.22
CA THR A 65 12.51 -2.66 18.18
C THR A 65 11.41 -2.20 17.22
N LEU A 66 11.35 -2.79 16.01
CA LEU A 66 10.30 -2.49 15.03
C LEU A 66 8.90 -2.85 15.54
N GLN A 67 8.77 -3.99 16.23
CA GLN A 67 7.52 -4.41 16.85
C GLN A 67 7.07 -3.43 17.94
N SER A 68 7.97 -3.04 18.85
CA SER A 68 7.66 -2.05 19.90
C SER A 68 7.20 -0.71 19.31
N ALA A 69 7.86 -0.21 18.26
CA ALA A 69 7.44 1.01 17.59
C ALA A 69 6.05 0.87 16.93
N LEU A 70 5.79 -0.25 16.25
CA LEU A 70 4.50 -0.53 15.62
C LEU A 70 3.35 -0.73 16.62
N GLN A 71 3.63 -1.17 17.85
CA GLN A 71 2.57 -1.26 18.87
C GLN A 71 1.87 0.08 19.11
N LEU A 72 2.54 1.22 18.91
CA LEU A 72 1.91 2.53 19.03
C LEU A 72 0.73 2.73 18.03
N SER A 73 0.62 1.93 16.96
CA SER A 73 -0.48 2.01 16.00
C SER A 73 -1.76 1.31 16.44
N VAL A 74 -1.73 0.54 17.55
CA VAL A 74 -2.90 -0.22 18.02
C VAL A 74 -3.72 0.46 19.11
N ASP A 75 -3.21 1.57 19.65
CA ASP A 75 -3.91 2.39 20.65
C ASP A 75 -4.28 3.76 20.05
N PRO A 76 -5.57 4.17 20.12
CA PRO A 76 -6.02 5.46 19.61
C PRO A 76 -5.28 6.66 20.21
N LEU A 77 -4.80 6.55 21.45
CA LEU A 77 -4.11 7.63 22.14
C LEU A 77 -2.69 7.79 21.58
N THR A 78 -2.01 6.68 21.31
CA THR A 78 -0.60 6.68 20.92
C THR A 78 -0.36 6.78 19.41
N ILE A 79 -1.37 6.56 18.57
CA ILE A 79 -1.21 6.55 17.11
C ILE A 79 -0.66 7.86 16.53
N GLY A 80 -0.91 8.99 17.19
CA GLY A 80 -0.34 10.27 16.77
C GLY A 80 1.16 10.39 17.05
N HIS A 81 1.73 9.60 17.95
CA HIS A 81 3.19 9.53 18.14
C HIS A 81 3.92 9.01 16.89
N LEU A 82 3.19 8.34 15.98
CA LEU A 82 3.73 7.88 14.71
C LEU A 82 3.90 9.01 13.69
N ALA A 83 3.37 10.22 13.93
CA ALA A 83 3.55 11.39 13.05
C ALA A 83 4.98 11.97 13.15
N ASN A 84 6.00 11.13 12.91
CA ASN A 84 7.41 11.49 12.93
C ASN A 84 8.04 11.27 11.55
N PRO A 85 8.30 12.35 10.78
CA PRO A 85 8.88 12.25 9.43
C PRO A 85 10.24 11.55 9.38
N SER A 86 11.05 11.66 10.44
CA SER A 86 12.40 11.07 10.50
C SER A 86 12.37 9.53 10.47
N VAL A 87 11.30 8.94 10.99
CA VAL A 87 11.09 7.49 10.96
C VAL A 87 10.82 6.99 9.54
N ILE A 88 10.10 7.77 8.72
CA ILE A 88 9.77 7.40 7.34
C ILE A 88 11.06 7.13 6.54
N ASN A 89 12.00 8.08 6.56
CA ASN A 89 13.29 7.95 5.85
C ASN A 89 14.13 6.78 6.41
N SER A 90 14.14 6.62 7.73
CA SER A 90 14.89 5.55 8.39
C SER A 90 14.37 4.17 7.98
N CYS A 91 13.05 3.99 7.90
CA CYS A 91 12.46 2.73 7.44
C CYS A 91 12.82 2.39 5.99
N VAL A 92 12.96 3.38 5.09
CA VAL A 92 13.46 3.14 3.72
C VAL A 92 14.87 2.54 3.77
N GLN A 93 15.75 3.07 4.61
CA GLN A 93 17.11 2.55 4.78
C GLN A 93 17.11 1.14 5.37
N LEU A 94 16.28 0.87 6.38
CA LEU A 94 16.14 -0.45 6.98
C LEU A 94 15.73 -1.50 5.95
N MET A 95 14.73 -1.19 5.11
CA MET A 95 14.24 -2.09 4.07
C MET A 95 15.32 -2.46 3.03
N GLN A 96 16.23 -1.54 2.71
CA GLN A 96 17.34 -1.80 1.77
C GLN A 96 18.30 -2.90 2.24
N THR A 97 18.34 -3.18 3.54
CA THR A 97 19.30 -4.15 4.10
C THR A 97 18.87 -5.61 4.03
N VAL A 98 17.60 -5.87 3.73
CA VAL A 98 17.03 -7.21 3.72
C VAL A 98 17.30 -7.90 2.38
N GLY A 99 17.94 -9.07 2.41
CA GLY A 99 18.20 -9.88 1.21
C GLY A 99 19.30 -9.34 0.27
N GLY A 100 19.91 -8.19 0.60
CA GLY A 100 20.75 -7.41 -0.30
C GLY A 100 22.14 -7.95 -0.67
N ARG A 101 22.52 -9.20 -0.37
CA ARG A 101 23.85 -9.73 -0.76
C ARG A 101 23.89 -11.23 -1.10
N PRO A 102 24.25 -11.61 -2.35
CA PRO A 102 24.36 -10.80 -3.58
C PRO A 102 23.03 -10.81 -4.34
N GLY A 103 22.14 -9.86 -4.06
CA GLY A 103 20.83 -9.78 -4.71
C GLY A 103 20.14 -8.43 -4.48
N PRO A 104 19.09 -8.09 -5.24
CA PRO A 104 18.27 -6.91 -4.95
C PRO A 104 17.66 -7.04 -3.56
N PRO A 105 17.38 -5.91 -2.86
CA PRO A 105 16.67 -5.96 -1.60
C PRO A 105 15.32 -6.66 -1.76
N SER A 106 14.97 -7.53 -0.81
CA SER A 106 13.68 -8.20 -0.76
C SER A 106 13.05 -7.98 0.62
N PRO A 107 12.55 -6.76 0.90
CA PRO A 107 11.97 -6.42 2.19
C PRO A 107 10.81 -7.35 2.60
N PHE A 108 10.09 -7.93 1.64
CA PHE A 108 8.96 -8.82 1.91
C PHE A 108 9.33 -10.30 1.94
N SER A 109 10.63 -10.65 1.86
CA SER A 109 11.07 -12.03 2.14
C SER A 109 11.04 -12.37 3.63
N TYR A 110 11.24 -11.38 4.51
CA TYR A 110 11.39 -11.59 5.95
C TYR A 110 10.60 -10.57 6.77
N GLU A 111 10.30 -10.92 8.02
CA GLU A 111 9.52 -10.08 8.92
C GLU A 111 10.15 -8.71 9.17
N TYR A 112 11.48 -8.61 9.19
CA TYR A 112 12.17 -7.35 9.40
C TYR A 112 11.81 -6.27 8.38
N GLY A 113 11.87 -6.61 7.09
CA GLY A 113 11.55 -5.66 6.03
C GLY A 113 10.05 -5.35 5.96
N TYR A 114 9.21 -6.36 6.22
CA TYR A 114 7.76 -6.18 6.32
C TYR A 114 7.35 -5.25 7.47
N LEU A 115 7.92 -5.42 8.67
CA LEU A 115 7.67 -4.53 9.80
C LEU A 115 8.21 -3.12 9.53
N SER A 116 9.39 -3.01 8.91
CA SER A 116 9.94 -1.72 8.49
C SER A 116 8.99 -1.00 7.51
N PHE A 117 8.44 -1.74 6.54
CA PHE A 117 7.45 -1.21 5.60
C PHE A 117 6.15 -0.78 6.30
N ASN A 118 5.60 -1.61 7.19
CA ASN A 118 4.41 -1.25 7.94
C ASN A 118 4.62 -0.01 8.81
N LEU A 119 5.79 0.12 9.45
CA LEU A 119 6.11 1.30 10.25
C LEU A 119 6.24 2.54 9.37
N LEU A 120 6.88 2.42 8.20
CA LEU A 120 6.95 3.49 7.19
C LEU A 120 5.55 3.97 6.81
N VAL A 121 4.66 3.06 6.44
CA VAL A 121 3.31 3.42 5.99
C VAL A 121 2.49 4.00 7.15
N SER A 122 2.59 3.45 8.36
CA SER A 122 1.91 4.01 9.53
C SER A 122 2.36 5.44 9.83
N ALA A 123 3.68 5.67 9.84
CA ALA A 123 4.24 6.99 10.10
C ALA A 123 3.87 7.98 9.00
N LEU A 124 3.93 7.56 7.73
CA LEU A 124 3.51 8.37 6.59
C LEU A 124 2.03 8.75 6.71
N ASN A 125 1.15 7.79 7.00
CA ASN A 125 -0.28 8.00 7.12
C ASN A 125 -0.61 8.99 8.25
N SER A 126 0.02 8.83 9.43
CA SER A 126 -0.13 9.76 10.55
C SER A 126 0.38 11.17 10.22
N CYS A 127 1.55 11.30 9.58
CA CYS A 127 2.08 12.59 9.16
C CYS A 127 1.19 13.31 8.12
N LEU A 128 0.62 12.57 7.16
CA LEU A 128 -0.28 13.16 6.16
C LEU A 128 -1.55 13.68 6.81
N LEU A 129 -2.19 12.90 7.68
CA LEU A 129 -3.37 13.32 8.43
C LEU A 129 -3.07 14.50 9.35
N GLU A 130 -1.93 14.51 10.03
CA GLU A 130 -1.52 15.64 10.88
C GLU A 130 -1.40 16.92 10.05
N ARG A 131 -0.73 16.86 8.90
CA ARG A 131 -0.53 18.02 8.03
C ARG A 131 -1.83 18.51 7.40
N TRP A 132 -2.78 17.61 7.11
CA TRP A 132 -4.13 17.97 6.66
C TRP A 132 -5.08 18.40 7.79
N ASN A 133 -4.65 18.33 9.05
CA ASN A 133 -5.47 18.62 10.23
C ASN A 133 -6.66 17.65 10.41
N GLU A 134 -6.46 16.39 10.02
CA GLU A 134 -7.45 15.29 10.00
C GLU A 134 -7.11 14.19 11.02
N LEU A 135 -5.96 14.28 11.70
CA LEU A 135 -5.49 13.24 12.63
C LEU A 135 -6.38 13.12 13.87
N ASP A 136 -6.85 14.24 14.42
CA ASP A 136 -7.73 14.24 15.60
C ASP A 136 -9.14 13.74 15.27
N GLU A 137 -9.61 13.99 14.04
CA GLU A 137 -10.86 13.39 13.53
C GLU A 137 -10.70 11.87 13.40
N ALA A 138 -9.62 11.40 12.79
CA ALA A 138 -9.33 9.97 12.68
C ALA A 138 -9.25 9.28 14.07
N ARG A 139 -8.63 9.94 15.06
CA ARG A 139 -8.59 9.48 16.45
C ARG A 139 -9.98 9.42 17.07
N THR A 140 -10.77 10.47 16.89
CA THR A 140 -12.15 10.52 17.38
C THR A 140 -12.98 9.39 16.79
N LEU A 141 -12.92 9.18 15.48
CA LEU A 141 -13.60 8.08 14.79
C LEU A 141 -13.16 6.71 15.33
N THR A 142 -11.87 6.54 15.62
CA THR A 142 -11.34 5.30 16.20
C THR A 142 -11.97 4.99 17.57
N THR A 143 -12.25 6.01 18.39
CA THR A 143 -12.93 5.79 19.67
C THR A 143 -14.38 5.32 19.49
N GLN A 144 -15.04 5.76 18.41
CA GLN A 144 -16.45 5.47 18.09
C GLN A 144 -16.65 4.09 17.41
N VAL A 145 -15.69 3.64 16.60
CA VAL A 145 -15.78 2.34 15.92
C VAL A 145 -15.30 1.24 16.87
N ALA A 146 -16.25 0.54 17.49
CA ALA A 146 -15.96 -0.62 18.32
C ALA A 146 -15.24 -1.72 17.51
N ASN A 147 -14.23 -2.34 18.10
CA ASN A 147 -13.46 -3.47 17.55
C ASN A 147 -12.59 -3.21 16.29
N ALA A 148 -12.52 -1.99 15.77
CA ALA A 148 -11.56 -1.65 14.72
C ALA A 148 -10.20 -1.24 15.31
N THR A 149 -9.12 -1.76 14.73
CA THR A 149 -7.76 -1.32 15.08
C THR A 149 -7.56 0.14 14.63
N PRO A 150 -6.99 1.01 15.48
CA PRO A 150 -6.76 2.43 15.15
C PRO A 150 -6.07 2.62 13.81
N GLN A 151 -5.03 1.85 13.54
CA GLN A 151 -4.31 1.86 12.26
C GLN A 151 -5.21 1.68 11.02
N ILE A 152 -6.25 0.85 11.10
CA ILE A 152 -7.19 0.61 10.00
C ILE A 152 -8.10 1.83 9.82
N VAL A 153 -8.63 2.36 10.92
CA VAL A 153 -9.48 3.56 10.91
C VAL A 153 -8.71 4.75 10.35
N THR A 154 -7.50 4.99 10.86
CA THR A 154 -6.57 6.01 10.35
C THR A 154 -6.29 5.83 8.86
N SER A 155 -6.03 4.60 8.41
CA SER A 155 -5.80 4.33 6.99
C SER A 155 -7.04 4.61 6.13
N ASN A 156 -8.24 4.26 6.61
CA ASN A 156 -9.49 4.48 5.89
C ASN A 156 -9.87 5.98 5.83
N THR A 157 -9.70 6.71 6.94
CA THR A 157 -9.85 8.17 6.96
C THR A 157 -8.89 8.80 5.96
N LEU A 158 -7.62 8.38 5.97
CA LEU A 158 -6.63 8.88 5.01
C LEU A 158 -7.03 8.62 3.55
N ALA A 159 -7.57 7.44 3.23
CA ALA A 159 -8.03 7.16 1.87
C ALA A 159 -9.13 8.12 1.42
N SER A 160 -10.08 8.44 2.31
CA SER A 160 -11.10 9.46 2.03
C SER A 160 -10.49 10.84 1.79
N VAL A 161 -9.52 11.24 2.62
CA VAL A 161 -8.83 12.54 2.46
C VAL A 161 -8.07 12.57 1.14
N VAL A 162 -7.34 11.50 0.79
CA VAL A 162 -6.62 11.37 -0.49
C VAL A 162 -7.54 11.54 -1.69
N LEU A 163 -8.76 10.98 -1.65
CA LEU A 163 -9.75 11.18 -2.72
C LEU A 163 -10.10 12.65 -2.90
N THR A 164 -10.40 13.36 -1.81
CA THR A 164 -10.64 14.80 -1.83
C THR A 164 -9.44 15.56 -2.42
N GLN A 165 -8.21 15.13 -2.11
CA GLN A 165 -7.02 15.77 -2.67
C GLN A 165 -6.84 15.53 -4.18
N PHE A 166 -7.25 14.36 -4.68
CA PHE A 166 -7.30 14.14 -6.13
C PHE A 166 -8.31 15.05 -6.82
N ASP A 167 -9.46 15.32 -6.19
CA ASP A 167 -10.45 16.27 -6.73
C ASP A 167 -9.93 17.71 -6.71
N VAL A 168 -9.21 18.11 -5.65
CA VAL A 168 -8.50 19.40 -5.58
C VAL A 168 -7.45 19.51 -6.69
N ALA A 169 -6.61 18.49 -6.86
CA ALA A 169 -5.59 18.46 -7.91
C ALA A 169 -6.19 18.55 -9.32
N SER A 170 -7.29 17.84 -9.56
CA SER A 170 -8.02 17.86 -10.84
C SER A 170 -8.65 19.22 -11.13
N SER A 171 -8.97 19.97 -10.08
CA SER A 171 -9.46 21.35 -10.16
C SER A 171 -8.34 22.40 -10.28
N GLY A 172 -7.07 21.96 -10.42
CA GLY A 172 -5.90 22.83 -10.52
C GLY A 172 -5.37 23.35 -9.18
N GLY A 173 -5.85 22.81 -8.05
CA GLY A 173 -5.37 23.15 -6.72
C GLY A 173 -4.03 22.51 -6.36
N ASP A 174 -3.35 23.10 -5.38
CA ASP A 174 -2.10 22.57 -4.84
C ASP A 174 -2.37 21.55 -3.73
N CYS A 175 -1.95 20.30 -3.97
CA CYS A 175 -1.98 19.20 -3.01
C CYS A 175 -0.58 18.73 -2.62
N ASP A 176 0.49 19.36 -3.13
CA ASP A 176 1.87 18.98 -2.89
C ASP A 176 2.41 19.61 -1.57
N TRP A 177 1.78 20.66 -1.05
CA TRP A 177 2.23 21.34 0.16
C TRP A 177 2.29 20.42 1.38
N VAL A 178 1.36 19.46 1.48
CA VAL A 178 1.32 18.45 2.54
C VAL A 178 2.55 17.56 2.50
N LEU A 179 3.15 17.36 1.31
CA LEU A 179 4.36 16.58 1.12
C LEU A 179 5.62 17.39 1.45
N GLY A 180 5.49 18.69 1.78
CA GLY A 180 6.59 19.61 2.01
C GLY A 180 7.26 20.06 0.70
N TRP A 181 6.50 20.08 -0.38
CA TRP A 181 7.02 20.28 -1.75
C TRP A 181 6.68 21.63 -2.37
N SER A 182 5.75 22.34 -1.74
CA SER A 182 5.29 23.69 -2.05
C SER A 182 4.88 24.40 -0.74
N SER A 183 4.56 25.69 -0.82
CA SER A 183 4.16 26.48 0.35
C SER A 183 2.75 26.12 0.81
N SER A 184 2.55 25.95 2.12
CA SER A 184 1.20 25.73 2.67
C SER A 184 0.31 26.97 2.46
N PRO A 185 -1.00 26.79 2.22
CA PRO A 185 -1.97 27.90 2.23
C PRO A 185 -1.96 28.71 3.54
N SER A 186 -1.56 28.08 4.65
CA SER A 186 -1.43 28.70 5.97
C SER A 186 -0.12 29.47 6.19
N GLY A 187 0.78 29.48 5.19
CA GLY A 187 2.14 30.03 5.33
C GLY A 187 3.10 29.14 6.13
N ARG A 188 2.65 27.98 6.64
CA ARG A 188 3.52 27.01 7.31
C ARG A 188 4.45 26.33 6.30
N HIS A 189 5.73 26.27 6.62
CA HIS A 189 6.71 25.49 5.87
C HIS A 189 6.90 24.13 6.52
N TYR A 190 6.58 23.08 5.78
CA TYR A 190 6.84 21.71 6.20
C TYR A 190 8.10 21.17 5.52
N ALA A 191 8.95 20.48 6.28
CA ALA A 191 10.02 19.69 5.69
C ALA A 191 9.44 18.58 4.80
N PRO A 192 10.12 18.17 3.71
CA PRO A 192 9.68 17.04 2.91
C PRO A 192 9.49 15.77 3.75
N LEU A 193 8.39 15.03 3.55
CA LEU A 193 8.17 13.74 4.24
C LEU A 193 9.18 12.68 3.79
N LEU A 194 9.50 12.69 2.51
CA LEU A 194 10.50 11.85 1.87
C LEU A 194 11.27 12.69 0.85
N SER A 195 12.55 12.39 0.68
CA SER A 195 13.33 12.96 -0.43
C SER A 195 12.93 12.33 -1.76
N GLN A 196 13.18 13.02 -2.87
CA GLN A 196 12.91 12.47 -4.21
C GLN A 196 13.69 11.18 -4.51
N SER A 197 14.91 11.05 -3.96
CA SER A 197 15.72 9.84 -4.07
C SER A 197 15.12 8.69 -3.26
N ASP A 198 14.62 8.95 -2.06
CA ASP A 198 14.00 7.91 -1.22
C ASP A 198 12.70 7.41 -1.84
N ILE A 199 11.89 8.30 -2.42
CA ILE A 199 10.66 7.92 -3.13
C ILE A 199 10.98 7.03 -4.33
N SER A 200 11.97 7.42 -5.15
CA SER A 200 12.39 6.61 -6.29
C SER A 200 12.94 5.25 -5.84
N THR A 201 13.69 5.23 -4.75
CA THR A 201 14.29 4.00 -4.21
C THR A 201 13.22 3.06 -3.67
N LEU A 202 12.27 3.61 -2.91
CA LEU A 202 11.14 2.85 -2.38
C LEU A 202 10.28 2.28 -3.51
N LEU A 203 9.92 3.10 -4.51
CA LEU A 203 9.13 2.64 -5.67
C LEU A 203 9.83 1.50 -6.42
N ASN A 204 11.13 1.63 -6.68
CA ASN A 204 11.91 0.58 -7.34
C ASN A 204 11.97 -0.68 -6.49
N MET A 205 12.25 -0.56 -5.19
CA MET A 205 12.33 -1.70 -4.28
C MET A 205 11.02 -2.47 -4.18
N LEU A 206 9.89 -1.76 -4.05
CA LEU A 206 8.56 -2.40 -4.02
C LEU A 206 8.26 -3.12 -5.34
N TRP A 207 8.65 -2.55 -6.48
CA TRP A 207 8.42 -3.18 -7.79
C TRP A 207 9.37 -4.36 -8.04
N ASP A 208 10.63 -4.27 -7.63
CA ASP A 208 11.59 -5.37 -7.74
C ASP A 208 11.12 -6.56 -6.87
N ASP A 209 10.51 -6.30 -5.71
CA ASP A 209 9.97 -7.29 -4.78
C ASP A 209 8.45 -7.53 -4.92
N ARG A 210 7.86 -7.18 -6.07
CA ARG A 210 6.39 -7.09 -6.28
C ARG A 210 5.59 -8.38 -6.05
N LYS A 211 6.21 -9.54 -6.27
CA LYS A 211 5.61 -10.85 -5.96
C LYS A 211 5.44 -11.01 -4.45
N PHE A 212 6.51 -10.77 -3.68
CA PHE A 212 6.47 -10.86 -2.24
C PHE A 212 5.67 -9.72 -1.60
N PHE A 213 5.65 -8.54 -2.21
CA PHE A 213 4.74 -7.45 -1.85
C PHE A 213 3.28 -7.92 -1.89
N LEU A 214 2.80 -8.46 -3.04
CA LEU A 214 1.44 -8.97 -3.16
C LEU A 214 1.16 -10.08 -2.14
N LYS A 215 2.11 -11.01 -1.96
CA LYS A 215 1.99 -12.11 -0.99
C LYS A 215 1.88 -11.60 0.45
N ALA A 216 2.68 -10.62 0.82
CA ALA A 216 2.65 -10.04 2.16
C ALA A 216 1.30 -9.34 2.42
N GLN A 217 0.80 -8.59 1.43
CA GLN A 217 -0.50 -7.93 1.54
C GLN A 217 -1.65 -8.94 1.62
N SER A 218 -1.66 -9.99 0.78
CA SER A 218 -2.73 -10.99 0.76
C SER A 218 -2.83 -11.81 2.06
N LEU A 219 -1.69 -12.14 2.67
CA LEU A 219 -1.66 -12.84 3.95
C LEU A 219 -2.28 -12.01 5.09
N THR A 220 -2.16 -10.68 5.02
CA THR A 220 -2.62 -9.78 6.09
C THR A 220 -4.09 -9.39 5.97
N GLN A 221 -4.63 -9.47 4.75
CA GLN A 221 -6.06 -9.26 4.49
C GLN A 221 -6.94 -10.26 5.24
N SER A 222 -6.49 -11.52 5.35
CA SER A 222 -7.24 -12.60 6.00
C SER A 222 -7.32 -12.52 7.52
N ILE A 223 -6.41 -11.77 8.16
CA ILE A 223 -6.16 -11.92 9.59
C ILE A 223 -6.83 -10.78 10.37
N HIS A 224 -6.47 -9.50 10.15
CA HIS A 224 -7.10 -8.38 10.89
C HIS A 224 -7.11 -7.05 10.13
N GLY A 225 -7.05 -7.07 8.78
CA GLY A 225 -7.04 -5.87 7.93
C GLY A 225 -5.63 -5.33 7.69
N SER A 226 -5.25 -5.24 6.41
CA SER A 226 -3.95 -4.69 6.00
C SER A 226 -3.89 -3.19 6.27
N ILE A 227 -2.69 -2.67 6.55
CA ILE A 227 -2.48 -1.22 6.56
C ILE A 227 -2.79 -0.65 5.17
N GLY A 228 -3.55 0.45 5.13
CA GLY A 228 -3.95 1.05 3.87
C GLY A 228 -2.81 1.81 3.21
N LEU A 229 -2.60 1.57 1.92
CA LEU A 229 -1.52 2.18 1.13
C LEU A 229 -1.95 3.44 0.37
N ALA A 230 -3.18 3.95 0.53
CA ALA A 230 -3.66 5.11 -0.23
C ALA A 230 -2.72 6.33 -0.12
N GLY A 231 -2.20 6.63 1.08
CA GLY A 231 -1.22 7.71 1.28
C GLY A 231 0.09 7.48 0.53
N LEU A 232 0.64 6.27 0.57
CA LEU A 232 1.86 5.93 -0.15
C LEU A 232 1.67 6.01 -1.68
N MET A 233 0.55 5.49 -2.19
CA MET A 233 0.23 5.55 -3.62
C MET A 233 0.00 7.00 -4.08
N PHE A 234 -0.59 7.84 -3.24
CA PHE A 234 -0.70 9.28 -3.47
C PHE A 234 0.69 9.95 -3.55
N VAL A 235 1.60 9.66 -2.62
CA VAL A 235 2.99 10.19 -2.69
C VAL A 235 3.66 9.81 -4.02
N PHE A 236 3.53 8.56 -4.45
CA PHE A 236 4.10 8.12 -5.73
C PHE A 236 3.45 8.80 -6.93
N SER A 237 2.12 8.95 -6.95
CA SER A 237 1.43 9.61 -8.07
C SER A 237 1.88 11.05 -8.20
N ARG A 238 1.91 11.80 -7.08
CA ARG A 238 2.36 13.20 -7.05
C ARG A 238 3.83 13.34 -7.45
N TYR A 239 4.69 12.42 -7.00
CA TYR A 239 6.10 12.39 -7.41
C TYR A 239 6.25 12.29 -8.94
N LEU A 240 5.49 11.40 -9.58
CA LEU A 240 5.52 11.27 -11.04
C LEU A 240 4.90 12.47 -11.76
N SER A 241 3.80 13.02 -11.25
CA SER A 241 3.17 14.21 -11.81
C SER A 241 4.13 15.39 -11.87
N ARG A 242 4.92 15.64 -10.81
CA ARG A 242 5.89 16.74 -10.78
C ARG A 242 7.05 16.55 -11.75
N ARG A 243 7.55 15.33 -11.90
CA ARG A 243 8.67 15.04 -12.82
C ARG A 243 8.29 15.24 -14.28
N ARG A 244 7.08 14.83 -14.66
CA ARG A 244 6.58 14.95 -16.04
C ARG A 244 6.37 16.38 -16.53
N VAL A 245 6.21 17.36 -15.63
CA VAL A 245 6.17 18.77 -16.01
C VAL A 245 7.50 19.19 -16.68
N SER A 246 8.60 18.50 -16.37
CA SER A 246 9.92 18.89 -16.84
C SER A 246 10.29 18.29 -18.20
N GLU A 247 10.04 17.00 -18.48
CA GLU A 247 10.28 16.34 -19.79
C GLU A 247 9.86 14.86 -19.76
N LYS A 248 9.15 14.36 -20.79
CA LYS A 248 8.77 12.93 -20.86
C LYS A 248 9.97 12.07 -21.25
N THR A 249 10.67 11.53 -20.25
CA THR A 249 11.83 10.64 -20.47
C THR A 249 11.43 9.16 -20.45
N PRO A 250 12.15 8.25 -21.15
CA PRO A 250 11.92 6.80 -21.05
C PRO A 250 12.01 6.25 -19.62
N TYR A 251 12.83 6.89 -18.78
CA TYR A 251 12.93 6.59 -17.36
C TYR A 251 11.62 6.87 -16.61
N GLU A 252 10.97 7.99 -16.88
CA GLU A 252 9.70 8.35 -16.25
C GLU A 252 8.55 7.45 -16.71
N GLU A 253 8.54 7.05 -17.98
CA GLU A 253 7.60 6.04 -18.49
C GLU A 253 7.80 4.70 -17.78
N THR A 254 9.05 4.32 -17.55
CA THR A 254 9.38 3.11 -16.78
C THR A 254 8.85 3.19 -15.35
N LEU A 255 9.10 4.30 -14.64
CA LEU A 255 8.59 4.48 -13.27
C LEU A 255 7.06 4.50 -13.21
N ALA A 256 6.40 5.11 -14.20
CA ALA A 256 4.94 5.09 -14.33
C ALA A 256 4.39 3.68 -14.50
N ASN A 257 5.02 2.86 -15.34
CA ASN A 257 4.65 1.46 -15.54
C ASN A 257 4.85 0.64 -14.26
N LYS A 258 5.94 0.89 -13.51
CA LYS A 258 6.18 0.26 -12.20
C LYS A 258 5.08 0.60 -11.19
N LEU A 259 4.72 1.88 -11.10
CA LEU A 259 3.65 2.32 -10.20
C LEU A 259 2.30 1.73 -10.60
N ASN A 260 1.94 1.75 -11.89
CA ASN A 260 0.72 1.11 -12.38
C ASN A 260 0.63 -0.35 -11.96
N GLU A 261 1.68 -1.13 -12.18
CA GLU A 261 1.69 -2.55 -11.80
C GLU A 261 1.53 -2.74 -10.28
N LEU A 262 2.20 -1.93 -9.45
CA LEU A 262 2.04 -1.99 -8.00
C LEU A 262 0.62 -1.65 -7.55
N VAL A 263 0.00 -0.65 -8.16
CA VAL A 263 -1.37 -0.22 -7.84
C VAL A 263 -2.37 -1.28 -8.25
N PHE A 264 -2.23 -1.88 -9.45
CA PHE A 264 -3.07 -3.01 -9.86
C PHE A 264 -2.93 -4.21 -8.92
N ARG A 265 -1.70 -4.57 -8.53
CA ARG A 265 -1.48 -5.63 -7.53
C ARG A 265 -2.13 -5.29 -6.19
N TYR A 266 -2.03 -4.05 -5.74
CA TYR A 266 -2.63 -3.61 -4.49
C TYR A 266 -4.17 -3.67 -4.53
N ILE A 267 -4.81 -3.29 -5.62
CA ILE A 267 -6.28 -3.34 -5.77
C ILE A 267 -6.85 -4.75 -5.56
N LEU A 268 -6.08 -5.80 -5.90
CA LEU A 268 -6.47 -7.20 -5.72
C LEU A 268 -6.58 -7.64 -4.24
N VAL A 269 -6.01 -6.86 -3.33
CA VAL A 269 -5.93 -7.19 -1.89
C VAL A 269 -6.37 -6.02 -1.00
N ALA A 270 -6.63 -4.86 -1.60
CA ALA A 270 -7.04 -3.66 -0.91
C ALA A 270 -8.47 -3.81 -0.38
N SER A 271 -8.71 -3.26 0.82
CA SER A 271 -10.08 -3.11 1.32
C SER A 271 -10.87 -2.15 0.45
N LYS A 272 -12.21 -2.28 0.47
CA LYS A 272 -13.13 -1.39 -0.25
C LYS A 272 -12.88 0.10 -0.03
N TYR A 273 -12.45 0.49 1.18
CA TYR A 273 -12.18 1.88 1.54
C TYR A 273 -10.90 2.42 0.89
N GLN A 274 -9.93 1.54 0.61
CA GLN A 274 -8.64 1.91 0.02
C GLN A 274 -8.67 1.87 -1.51
N ARG A 275 -9.55 1.05 -2.09
CA ARG A 275 -9.51 0.71 -3.51
C ARG A 275 -9.82 1.91 -4.41
N GLU A 276 -10.83 2.71 -4.07
CA GLU A 276 -11.18 3.90 -4.85
C GLU A 276 -9.99 4.88 -4.94
N ALA A 277 -9.27 5.10 -3.82
CA ALA A 277 -8.09 5.97 -3.81
C ALA A 277 -6.95 5.40 -4.68
N ALA A 278 -6.78 4.08 -4.69
CA ALA A 278 -5.84 3.40 -5.56
C ALA A 278 -6.24 3.51 -7.05
N ILE A 279 -7.53 3.43 -7.37
CA ILE A 279 -8.03 3.59 -8.75
C ILE A 279 -7.77 5.02 -9.25
N ARG A 280 -8.02 6.05 -8.43
CA ARG A 280 -7.68 7.43 -8.79
C ARG A 280 -6.20 7.61 -9.10
N VAL A 281 -5.30 6.86 -8.46
CA VAL A 281 -3.88 6.87 -8.82
C VAL A 281 -3.67 6.39 -10.26
N ILE A 282 -4.32 5.30 -10.68
CA ILE A 282 -4.26 4.79 -12.07
C ILE A 282 -4.72 5.87 -13.05
N ASP A 283 -5.83 6.55 -12.76
CA ASP A 283 -6.38 7.58 -13.65
C ASP A 283 -5.44 8.77 -13.85
N THR A 284 -4.58 9.06 -12.86
CA THR A 284 -3.55 10.10 -12.98
C THR A 284 -2.29 9.65 -13.73
N ILE A 285 -2.15 8.36 -14.03
CA ILE A 285 -0.97 7.79 -14.68
C ILE A 285 -1.36 7.39 -16.12
N PRO A 286 -0.96 8.15 -17.16
CA PRO A 286 -1.11 7.73 -18.53
C PRO A 286 -0.40 6.40 -18.71
N THR A 287 -1.17 5.42 -19.16
CA THR A 287 -0.67 4.08 -19.45
C THR A 287 -0.06 4.09 -20.85
N ASP A 288 1.20 3.66 -20.96
CA ASP A 288 1.82 3.45 -22.27
C ASP A 288 1.16 2.25 -22.98
N ALA A 289 0.99 2.33 -24.29
CA ALA A 289 0.53 1.20 -25.09
C ALA A 289 1.42 -0.05 -24.91
N LYS A 290 2.70 0.13 -24.56
CA LYS A 290 3.61 -0.96 -24.22
C LYS A 290 3.35 -1.61 -22.87
N TRP A 291 2.59 -0.96 -21.99
CA TRP A 291 2.29 -1.55 -20.68
C TRP A 291 1.45 -2.82 -20.84
N THR A 292 0.48 -2.86 -21.75
CA THR A 292 -0.34 -4.06 -22.00
C THR A 292 0.38 -5.15 -22.77
N SER A 293 1.56 -4.90 -23.34
CA SER A 293 2.28 -5.86 -24.19
C SER A 293 3.25 -6.78 -23.44
N THR A 294 3.42 -6.62 -22.13
CA THR A 294 4.32 -7.46 -21.32
C THR A 294 3.56 -8.26 -20.29
N ALA A 295 4.01 -9.49 -20.03
CA ALA A 295 3.48 -10.31 -18.94
C ALA A 295 3.57 -9.55 -17.60
N LYS A 296 2.54 -9.70 -16.78
CA LYS A 296 2.42 -9.04 -15.47
C LYS A 296 2.73 -9.93 -14.28
N HIS A 297 3.10 -11.18 -14.53
CA HIS A 297 3.64 -12.10 -13.54
C HIS A 297 5.17 -12.18 -13.63
N VAL A 298 5.84 -12.49 -12.52
CA VAL A 298 7.28 -12.78 -12.48
C VAL A 298 7.56 -14.23 -12.91
N ASP A 299 6.70 -15.15 -12.49
CA ASP A 299 6.77 -16.59 -12.73
C ASP A 299 5.36 -17.21 -12.56
N ALA A 300 5.24 -18.51 -12.80
CA ALA A 300 3.96 -19.24 -12.67
C ALA A 300 3.33 -19.11 -11.28
N ASP A 301 4.13 -19.14 -10.21
CA ASP A 301 3.64 -18.98 -8.84
C ASP A 301 3.06 -17.58 -8.59
N ASP A 302 3.69 -16.54 -9.13
CA ASP A 302 3.18 -15.16 -9.07
C ASP A 302 1.88 -15.01 -9.88
N SER A 303 1.78 -15.67 -11.03
CA SER A 303 0.53 -15.74 -11.81
C SER A 303 -0.60 -16.35 -10.97
N LYS A 304 -0.36 -17.52 -10.37
CA LYS A 304 -1.34 -18.18 -9.48
C LYS A 304 -1.72 -17.30 -8.30
N LEU A 305 -0.75 -16.60 -7.71
CA LEU A 305 -1.00 -15.67 -6.61
C LEU A 305 -1.91 -14.51 -7.04
N ILE A 306 -1.68 -13.91 -8.22
CA ILE A 306 -2.52 -12.84 -8.76
C ILE A 306 -3.96 -13.33 -8.99
N LEU A 307 -4.12 -14.49 -9.63
CA LEU A 307 -5.44 -15.08 -9.90
C LEU A 307 -6.16 -15.46 -8.61
N ALA A 308 -5.46 -16.07 -7.65
CA ALA A 308 -6.02 -16.44 -6.36
C ALA A 308 -6.42 -15.20 -5.54
N SER A 309 -5.62 -14.13 -5.56
CA SER A 309 -6.00 -12.86 -4.92
C SER A 309 -7.26 -12.27 -5.53
N PHE A 310 -7.40 -12.26 -6.86
CA PHE A 310 -8.62 -11.85 -7.53
C PHE A 310 -9.85 -12.66 -7.09
N ILE A 311 -9.72 -14.00 -7.12
CA ILE A 311 -10.80 -14.91 -6.70
C ILE A 311 -11.18 -14.65 -5.24
N ASN A 312 -10.21 -14.57 -4.34
CA ASN A 312 -10.44 -14.33 -2.91
C ASN A 312 -11.09 -12.97 -2.67
N GLN A 313 -10.70 -11.95 -3.44
CA GLN A 313 -11.29 -10.62 -3.34
C GLN A 313 -12.79 -10.65 -3.65
N LEU A 314 -13.18 -11.25 -4.78
CA LEU A 314 -14.59 -11.37 -5.15
C LEU A 314 -15.36 -12.34 -4.25
N ALA A 315 -14.70 -13.37 -3.74
CA ALA A 315 -15.34 -14.37 -2.89
C ALA A 315 -15.73 -13.84 -1.50
N ASN A 316 -14.94 -12.93 -0.96
CA ASN A 316 -15.12 -12.40 0.39
C ASN A 316 -15.93 -11.09 0.44
N GLU A 317 -16.23 -10.49 -0.71
CA GLU A 317 -16.94 -9.21 -0.79
C GLU A 317 -18.45 -9.45 -0.79
N ASN A 318 -19.04 -9.40 0.41
CA ASN A 318 -20.46 -9.71 0.65
C ASN A 318 -21.43 -8.54 0.34
N ASP A 319 -20.92 -7.39 -0.14
CA ASP A 319 -21.74 -6.20 -0.40
C ASP A 319 -21.66 -5.79 -1.89
N PRO A 320 -22.63 -6.24 -2.70
CA PRO A 320 -22.67 -5.94 -4.13
C PRO A 320 -22.86 -4.44 -4.44
N GLY A 321 -23.45 -3.65 -3.52
CA GLY A 321 -23.69 -2.21 -3.72
C GLY A 321 -22.41 -1.36 -3.69
N ILE A 322 -21.36 -1.86 -3.06
CA ILE A 322 -20.04 -1.20 -2.95
C ILE A 322 -19.16 -1.50 -4.16
N LEU A 323 -19.47 -2.61 -4.82
CA LEU A 323 -18.79 -3.10 -6.00
C LEU A 323 -19.29 -2.45 -7.29
N VAL A 324 -20.44 -1.78 -7.31
CA VAL A 324 -20.97 -1.07 -8.51
C VAL A 324 -19.99 0.00 -9.07
N LYS A 325 -18.90 0.33 -8.36
CA LYS A 325 -17.83 1.21 -8.83
C LYS A 325 -16.79 0.45 -9.69
N GLN A 326 -15.90 1.19 -10.35
CA GLN A 326 -14.98 0.73 -11.41
C GLN A 326 -13.99 -0.40 -11.02
N ASP A 327 -14.06 -0.89 -9.78
CA ASP A 327 -13.18 -1.83 -9.11
C ASP A 327 -12.90 -3.12 -9.88
N VAL A 328 -13.94 -3.89 -10.21
CA VAL A 328 -13.78 -5.19 -10.89
C VAL A 328 -13.36 -5.03 -12.33
N THR A 329 -13.84 -3.99 -13.01
CA THR A 329 -13.38 -3.67 -14.36
C THR A 329 -11.89 -3.37 -14.37
N MET A 330 -11.38 -2.63 -13.37
CA MET A 330 -9.95 -2.35 -13.25
C MET A 330 -9.15 -3.62 -12.97
N MET A 331 -9.61 -4.50 -12.07
CA MET A 331 -8.95 -5.79 -11.83
C MET A 331 -8.92 -6.67 -13.09
N LEU A 332 -10.01 -6.72 -13.86
CA LEU A 332 -10.11 -7.47 -15.11
C LEU A 332 -9.23 -6.93 -16.25
N ARG A 333 -8.77 -5.67 -16.18
CA ARG A 333 -7.73 -5.17 -17.10
C ARG A 333 -6.36 -5.78 -16.81
N TYR A 334 -6.13 -6.22 -15.58
CA TYR A 334 -4.85 -6.72 -15.11
C TYR A 334 -4.76 -8.25 -15.15
N VAL A 335 -5.80 -8.96 -14.70
CA VAL A 335 -5.81 -10.43 -14.59
C VAL A 335 -5.42 -11.15 -15.90
N PRO A 336 -5.96 -10.79 -17.08
CA PRO A 336 -5.58 -11.44 -18.34
C PRO A 336 -4.10 -11.27 -18.67
N LEU A 337 -3.50 -10.13 -18.33
CA LEU A 337 -2.09 -9.83 -18.57
C LEU A 337 -1.16 -10.60 -17.62
N ALA A 338 -1.71 -11.16 -16.54
CA ALA A 338 -0.98 -11.95 -15.57
C ALA A 338 -1.08 -13.47 -15.83
N LEU A 339 -1.83 -13.92 -16.83
CA LEU A 339 -2.01 -15.34 -17.12
C LEU A 339 -0.70 -16.01 -17.58
N ASP A 340 -0.39 -17.13 -16.94
CA ASP A 340 0.65 -18.07 -17.33
C ASP A 340 0.04 -19.42 -17.71
N THR A 341 0.72 -20.22 -18.55
CA THR A 341 0.23 -21.56 -18.94
C THR A 341 0.00 -22.47 -17.75
N ASP A 342 0.80 -22.34 -16.70
CA ASP A 342 0.73 -23.18 -15.50
C ASP A 342 -0.32 -22.69 -14.50
N SER A 343 -1.04 -21.60 -14.80
CA SER A 343 -2.10 -21.01 -13.95
C SER A 343 -3.51 -21.22 -14.50
N GLN A 344 -3.63 -21.86 -15.66
CA GLN A 344 -4.90 -22.01 -16.39
C GLN A 344 -5.96 -22.78 -15.60
N GLU A 345 -5.56 -23.61 -14.63
CA GLU A 345 -6.51 -24.31 -13.76
C GLU A 345 -7.39 -23.38 -12.91
N LEU A 346 -6.96 -22.12 -12.70
CA LEU A 346 -7.70 -21.12 -11.93
C LEU A 346 -8.70 -20.34 -12.80
N LEU A 347 -8.59 -20.39 -14.13
CA LEU A 347 -9.47 -19.66 -15.06
C LEU A 347 -10.97 -19.95 -14.86
N PRO A 348 -11.41 -21.21 -14.65
CA PRO A 348 -12.82 -21.50 -14.40
C PRO A 348 -13.36 -20.77 -13.16
N GLU A 349 -12.58 -20.68 -12.08
CA GLU A 349 -12.98 -19.96 -10.87
C GLU A 349 -12.94 -18.44 -11.07
N VAL A 350 -11.95 -17.90 -11.79
CA VAL A 350 -11.94 -16.48 -12.20
C VAL A 350 -13.25 -16.14 -12.93
N LEU A 351 -13.59 -16.89 -13.98
CA LEU A 351 -14.80 -16.66 -14.77
C LEU A 351 -16.07 -16.80 -13.92
N LYS A 352 -16.16 -17.82 -13.07
CA LYS A 352 -17.30 -18.04 -12.18
C LYS A 352 -17.53 -16.85 -11.25
N TRP A 353 -16.48 -16.34 -10.61
CA TRP A 353 -16.61 -15.21 -9.69
C TRP A 353 -16.89 -13.90 -10.42
N THR A 354 -16.30 -13.68 -11.59
CA THR A 354 -16.65 -12.55 -12.47
C THR A 354 -18.12 -12.58 -12.88
N LEU A 355 -18.62 -13.73 -13.34
CA LEU A 355 -20.03 -13.86 -13.76
C LEU A 355 -20.99 -13.70 -12.58
N LYS A 356 -20.67 -14.30 -11.42
CA LYS A 356 -21.47 -14.15 -10.20
C LYS A 356 -21.56 -12.69 -9.78
N TYR A 357 -20.43 -11.98 -9.87
CA TYR A 357 -20.35 -10.56 -9.62
C TYR A 357 -21.20 -9.75 -10.59
N ASP A 358 -21.00 -9.91 -11.90
CA ASP A 358 -21.71 -9.15 -12.92
C ASP A 358 -23.22 -9.37 -12.80
N TRP A 359 -23.63 -10.60 -12.49
CA TRP A 359 -25.02 -10.95 -12.23
C TRP A 359 -25.57 -10.25 -10.98
N SER A 360 -24.81 -10.22 -9.88
CA SER A 360 -25.24 -9.52 -8.66
C SER A 360 -25.43 -8.01 -8.89
N VAL A 361 -24.52 -7.39 -9.64
CA VAL A 361 -24.63 -5.97 -10.00
C VAL A 361 -25.88 -5.75 -10.86
N LEU A 362 -26.12 -6.60 -11.87
CA LEU A 362 -27.30 -6.49 -12.73
C LEU A 362 -28.63 -6.67 -11.98
N VAL A 363 -28.69 -7.56 -10.99
CA VAL A 363 -29.90 -7.80 -10.19
C VAL A 363 -30.17 -6.65 -9.22
N ASP A 364 -29.12 -6.03 -8.67
CA ASP A 364 -29.23 -4.90 -7.74
C ASP A 364 -29.41 -3.54 -8.44
N MET A 365 -29.26 -3.48 -9.77
CA MET A 365 -29.65 -2.29 -10.53
C MET A 365 -31.18 -2.13 -10.51
N ASP A 366 -31.65 -1.18 -9.70
CA ASP A 366 -33.02 -0.65 -9.77
C ASP A 366 -33.35 -0.30 -11.24
N GLU A 367 -34.58 -0.57 -11.72
CA GLU A 367 -35.02 -0.58 -13.14
C GLU A 367 -34.72 0.70 -13.98
N LYS A 368 -34.08 1.71 -13.37
CA LYS A 368 -33.77 3.03 -13.95
C LYS A 368 -32.43 3.12 -14.67
N VAL A 369 -31.54 2.12 -14.58
CA VAL A 369 -30.26 2.14 -15.32
C VAL A 369 -30.40 1.31 -16.61
N PRO A 370 -30.24 1.90 -17.80
CA PRO A 370 -30.32 1.15 -19.06
C PRO A 370 -29.22 0.08 -19.12
N ILE A 371 -29.62 -1.19 -19.26
CA ILE A 371 -28.74 -2.37 -19.42
C ILE A 371 -27.69 -2.14 -20.53
N GLU A 372 -28.03 -1.34 -21.54
CA GLU A 372 -27.17 -0.96 -22.67
C GLU A 372 -25.89 -0.22 -22.25
N SER A 373 -25.89 0.45 -21.09
CA SER A 373 -24.70 1.13 -20.54
C SER A 373 -23.74 0.19 -19.79
N PHE A 374 -24.22 -0.98 -19.37
CA PHE A 374 -23.46 -1.95 -18.58
C PHE A 374 -22.69 -2.96 -19.44
N LEU A 375 -23.29 -3.39 -20.57
CA LEU A 375 -22.71 -4.41 -21.45
C LEU A 375 -21.29 -4.07 -21.97
N PRO A 376 -20.96 -2.83 -22.34
CA PRO A 376 -19.60 -2.49 -22.73
C PRO A 376 -18.60 -2.61 -21.57
N ILE A 377 -19.02 -2.41 -20.32
CA ILE A 377 -18.14 -2.41 -19.13
C ILE A 377 -17.83 -3.83 -18.69
N ALA A 378 -18.86 -4.68 -18.57
CA ALA A 378 -18.71 -6.10 -18.18
C ALA A 378 -17.90 -6.90 -19.22
N PHE A 379 -18.14 -6.66 -20.52
CA PHE A 379 -17.53 -7.44 -21.59
C PHE A 379 -16.28 -6.80 -22.23
N ALA A 380 -15.93 -5.54 -21.94
CA ALA A 380 -14.67 -4.95 -22.41
C ALA A 380 -13.44 -5.65 -21.81
N GLY A 381 -13.52 -6.14 -20.57
CA GLY A 381 -12.45 -6.89 -19.92
C GLY A 381 -12.26 -8.32 -20.47
N LEU A 382 -13.29 -8.87 -21.13
CA LEU A 382 -13.29 -10.21 -21.72
C LEU A 382 -12.93 -10.22 -23.22
N ARG A 383 -12.67 -9.06 -23.83
CA ARG A 383 -12.17 -8.96 -25.21
C ARG A 383 -10.68 -9.29 -25.27
N CYS A 384 -10.29 -10.49 -24.85
CA CYS A 384 -8.98 -11.09 -25.12
C CYS A 384 -9.09 -12.62 -25.06
N VAL A 385 -9.49 -13.22 -26.17
CA VAL A 385 -8.74 -14.28 -26.89
C VAL A 385 -8.90 -14.01 -28.38
#